data_AF-W1V4B1-F1
#
_entry.id   AF-W1V4B1-F1
#
_cell.length_a   1.000
_cell.length_b   1.000
_cell.length_c   1.000
_cell.angle_alpha   90.00
_cell.angle_beta   90.00
_cell.angle_gamma   90.00
#
_symmetry.space_group_name_H-M   'P 1'
#
loop_
_entity.id
_entity.type
_entity.pdbx_description
1 polymer ?
#
loop_
_entity_poly.entity_id
_entity_poly.type
_entity_poly.pdbx_seq_one_letter_code
_entity_poly.pdbx_strand_id
1 'polypeptide(L)'
;SEEGGVVVNGMSLYARDSGVANSAIVVNVGPDDFGTHPLDGVSFQREWERKAYELGGSNFYAPAQTVGQFLGLSQAPSVQNSIYSYEPGIVNCDLHDCLPSFVTSVLERALPYWGRRIRGFDDPAVCMTGVETR
;
A
#
# COMPACT_ATOMS: atom_id res chain seq x y z
N SER A 1 9.66 -10.30 -9.33
CA SER A 1 10.56 -9.54 -8.45
C SER A 1 11.72 -9.02 -9.28
N GLU A 2 12.16 -7.80 -9.01
CA GLU A 2 13.40 -7.21 -9.56
C GLU A 2 14.29 -6.81 -8.37
N GLU A 3 15.60 -6.88 -8.55
CA GLU A 3 16.54 -6.34 -7.56
C GLU A 3 16.31 -4.83 -7.39
N GLY A 4 16.25 -4.36 -6.15
CA GLY A 4 15.97 -2.96 -5.85
C GLY A 4 14.51 -2.53 -5.98
N GLY A 5 13.55 -3.47 -6.05
CA GLY A 5 12.12 -3.18 -6.07
C GLY A 5 11.33 -3.97 -5.03
N VAL A 6 10.29 -3.36 -4.46
CA VAL A 6 9.33 -4.00 -3.54
C VAL A 6 7.94 -3.97 -4.16
N VAL A 7 7.26 -5.12 -4.10
CA VAL A 7 5.88 -5.33 -4.52
C VAL A 7 5.17 -6.09 -3.41
N VAL A 8 3.91 -5.75 -3.14
CA VAL A 8 3.04 -6.54 -2.26
C VAL A 8 2.02 -7.34 -3.09
N ASN A 9 1.56 -8.44 -2.53
CA ASN A 9 0.43 -9.22 -3.03
C ASN A 9 -0.29 -9.93 -1.87
N GLY A 10 -1.51 -10.40 -2.11
CA GLY A 10 -2.31 -11.17 -1.15
C GLY A 10 -2.17 -12.68 -1.31
N MET A 11 -2.09 -13.40 -0.20
CA MET A 11 -2.14 -14.87 -0.18
C MET A 11 -3.03 -15.36 0.97
N SER A 12 -3.70 -16.48 0.78
CA SER A 12 -4.29 -17.26 1.87
C SER A 12 -3.97 -18.74 1.71
N LEU A 13 -3.70 -19.41 2.84
CA LEU A 13 -3.67 -20.87 2.89
C LEU A 13 -5.09 -21.43 2.72
N TYR A 14 -5.20 -22.71 2.40
CA TYR A 14 -6.48 -23.39 2.15
C TYR A 14 -7.51 -23.16 3.27
N ALA A 15 -7.07 -23.23 4.53
CA ALA A 15 -7.94 -23.10 5.71
C ALA A 15 -8.45 -21.66 5.95
N ARG A 16 -7.78 -20.64 5.41
CA ARG A 16 -8.13 -19.21 5.56
C ARG A 16 -8.35 -18.77 7.02
N ASP A 17 -7.55 -19.31 7.93
CA ASP A 17 -7.69 -19.19 9.39
C ASP A 17 -6.52 -18.42 10.03
N SER A 18 -5.77 -17.63 9.27
CA SER A 18 -4.62 -16.85 9.75
C SER A 18 -4.96 -15.77 10.79
N GLY A 19 -6.25 -15.47 11.00
CA GLY A 19 -6.70 -14.36 11.84
C GLY A 19 -6.49 -12.98 11.22
N VAL A 20 -5.98 -12.91 9.98
CA VAL A 20 -5.72 -11.66 9.25
C VAL A 20 -6.43 -11.72 7.91
N ALA A 21 -7.30 -10.74 7.67
CA ALA A 21 -7.86 -10.49 6.34
C ALA A 21 -7.04 -9.39 5.65
N ASN A 22 -6.68 -9.59 4.38
CA ASN A 22 -6.06 -8.58 3.55
C ASN A 22 -6.78 -8.47 2.21
N SER A 23 -6.69 -7.31 1.58
CA SER A 23 -7.18 -7.06 0.23
C SER A 23 -6.44 -5.87 -0.36
N ALA A 24 -6.08 -5.95 -1.64
CA ALA A 24 -5.56 -4.80 -2.36
C ALA A 24 -6.67 -3.77 -2.59
N ILE A 25 -6.41 -2.50 -2.24
CA ILE A 25 -7.23 -1.36 -2.66
C ILE A 25 -6.45 -0.69 -3.79
N VAL A 26 -6.94 -0.85 -5.01
CA VAL A 26 -6.25 -0.39 -6.22
C VAL A 26 -6.97 0.78 -6.88
N VAL A 27 -6.19 1.64 -7.51
CA VAL A 27 -6.67 2.72 -8.37
C VAL A 27 -6.21 2.39 -9.79
N ASN A 28 -7.14 2.37 -10.74
CA ASN A 28 -6.79 2.13 -12.13
C ASN A 28 -5.95 3.30 -12.67
N VAL A 29 -4.87 2.95 -13.36
CA VAL A 29 -4.01 3.87 -14.10
C VAL A 29 -4.06 3.54 -15.58
N GLY A 30 -3.91 4.54 -16.44
CA GLY A 30 -3.94 4.40 -17.89
C GLY A 30 -2.83 5.18 -18.60
N PRO A 31 -2.78 5.11 -19.94
CA PRO A 31 -1.78 5.84 -20.73
C PRO A 31 -1.75 7.36 -20.47
N ASP A 32 -2.85 7.94 -20.01
CA ASP A 32 -2.91 9.35 -19.60
C ASP A 32 -2.06 9.64 -18.35
N ASP A 33 -1.77 8.61 -17.53
CA ASP A 33 -0.99 8.72 -16.29
C ASP A 33 0.50 8.40 -16.49
N PHE A 34 0.83 7.47 -17.40
CA PHE A 34 2.20 6.97 -17.58
C PHE A 34 2.82 7.23 -18.95
N GLY A 35 2.04 7.59 -19.97
CA GLY A 35 2.50 7.80 -21.34
C GLY A 35 2.01 6.74 -22.34
N THR A 36 2.32 6.95 -23.62
CA THR A 36 1.78 6.16 -24.74
C THR A 36 2.78 5.20 -25.37
N HIS A 37 4.06 5.25 -24.98
CA HIS A 37 5.05 4.34 -25.52
C HIS A 37 4.84 2.93 -24.92
N PRO A 38 5.01 1.82 -25.69
CA PRO A 38 4.62 0.48 -25.25
C PRO A 38 5.22 -0.01 -23.93
N LEU A 39 6.32 0.59 -23.47
CA LEU A 39 7.00 0.23 -22.23
C LEU A 39 6.82 1.24 -21.08
N ASP A 40 5.99 2.27 -21.29
CA ASP A 40 5.78 3.32 -20.30
C ASP A 40 5.11 2.79 -19.03
N GLY A 41 4.12 1.89 -19.18
CA GLY A 41 3.48 1.24 -18.04
C GLY A 41 4.45 0.40 -17.20
N VAL A 42 5.41 -0.29 -17.84
CA VAL A 42 6.46 -1.05 -17.12
C VAL A 42 7.41 -0.11 -16.40
N SER A 43 7.77 1.01 -17.02
CA SER A 43 8.65 2.01 -16.42
C SER A 43 7.98 2.67 -15.22
N PHE A 44 6.68 2.96 -15.33
CA PHE A 44 5.85 3.48 -14.25
C PHE A 44 5.75 2.50 -13.08
N GLN A 45 5.48 1.22 -13.33
CA GLN A 45 5.50 0.19 -12.28
C GLN A 45 6.84 0.16 -11.54
N ARG A 46 7.95 0.09 -12.30
CA ARG A 46 9.30 0.04 -11.74
C ARG A 46 9.66 1.28 -10.92
N GLU A 47 9.20 2.47 -11.31
CA GLU A 47 9.43 3.69 -10.55
C GLU A 47 8.89 3.56 -9.11
N TRP A 48 7.64 3.14 -8.97
CA TRP A 48 6.98 3.03 -7.68
C TRP A 48 7.47 1.83 -6.87
N GLU A 49 7.80 0.71 -7.53
CA GLU A 49 8.46 -0.44 -6.88
C GLU A 49 9.81 -0.05 -6.26
N ARG A 50 10.61 0.80 -6.95
CA ARG A 50 11.90 1.29 -6.46
C ARG A 50 11.75 2.28 -5.31
N LYS A 51 10.84 3.25 -5.45
CA LYS A 51 10.52 4.19 -4.36
C LYS A 51 10.07 3.45 -3.09
N ALA A 52 9.23 2.42 -3.24
CA ALA A 52 8.80 1.61 -2.13
C ALA A 52 9.97 0.84 -1.49
N TYR A 53 10.89 0.28 -2.28
CA TYR A 53 12.08 -0.39 -1.75
C TYR A 53 13.00 0.57 -0.99
N GLU A 54 13.26 1.76 -1.54
CA GLU A 54 14.08 2.80 -0.90
C GLU A 54 13.45 3.27 0.41
N LEU A 55 12.14 3.55 0.39
CA LEU A 55 11.38 3.96 1.56
C LEU A 55 11.29 2.86 2.62
N GLY A 56 11.27 1.60 2.18
CA GLY A 56 11.38 0.40 3.02
C GLY A 56 12.78 0.16 3.60
N GLY A 57 13.76 1.01 3.33
CA GLY A 57 15.12 0.89 3.87
C GLY A 57 16.05 -0.01 3.06
N SER A 58 15.72 -0.28 1.80
CA SER A 58 16.56 -1.03 0.85
C SER A 58 16.95 -2.44 1.33
N ASN A 59 16.09 -3.07 2.13
CA ASN A 59 16.32 -4.41 2.69
C ASN A 59 15.11 -5.35 2.48
N PHE A 60 14.25 -5.01 1.51
CA PHE A 60 12.99 -5.70 1.18
C PHE A 60 11.91 -5.63 2.26
N TYR A 61 12.04 -4.76 3.26
CA TYR A 61 10.91 -4.43 4.11
C TYR A 61 9.94 -3.55 3.30
N ALA A 62 8.64 -3.71 3.53
CA ALA A 62 7.64 -2.88 2.87
C ALA A 62 7.42 -1.58 3.66
N PRO A 63 7.32 -0.41 3.00
CA PRO A 63 6.83 0.78 3.66
C PRO A 63 5.37 0.55 4.05
N ALA A 64 4.98 1.01 5.23
CA ALA A 64 3.64 0.81 5.74
C ALA A 64 3.24 2.00 6.62
N GLN A 65 1.94 2.25 6.70
CA GLN A 65 1.37 3.17 7.69
C GLN A 65 -0.04 2.74 8.06
N THR A 66 -0.58 3.28 9.16
CA THR A 66 -1.98 3.03 9.49
C THR A 66 -2.91 3.87 8.63
N VAL A 67 -4.17 3.44 8.48
CA VAL A 67 -5.23 4.24 7.85
C VAL A 67 -5.35 5.60 8.53
N GLY A 68 -5.19 5.67 9.86
CA GLY A 68 -5.23 6.93 10.58
C GLY A 68 -4.09 7.87 10.20
N GLN A 69 -2.87 7.34 10.06
CA GLN A 69 -1.70 8.12 9.63
C GLN A 69 -1.89 8.60 8.19
N PHE A 70 -2.34 7.69 7.31
CA PHE A 70 -2.63 7.98 5.90
C PHE A 70 -3.66 9.11 5.74
N LEU A 71 -4.71 9.14 6.58
CA LEU A 71 -5.75 10.17 6.55
C LEU A 71 -5.41 11.43 7.36
N GLY A 72 -4.19 11.53 7.92
CA GLY A 72 -3.75 12.70 8.69
C GLY A 72 -4.46 12.90 10.03
N LEU A 73 -4.94 11.84 10.68
CA LEU A 73 -5.62 11.94 11.96
C LEU A 73 -4.63 12.28 13.09
N SER A 74 -4.96 13.27 13.93
CA SER A 74 -4.05 13.82 14.95
C SER A 74 -3.61 12.82 16.03
N GLN A 75 -4.33 11.72 16.22
CA GLN A 75 -4.01 10.66 17.21
C GLN A 75 -3.93 9.28 16.55
N ALA A 76 -3.42 9.22 15.33
CA ALA A 76 -3.26 7.95 14.63
C ALA A 76 -2.24 7.03 15.34
N PRO A 77 -2.57 5.75 15.56
CA PRO A 77 -1.62 4.79 16.11
C PRO A 77 -0.50 4.51 15.11
N SER A 78 0.67 4.15 15.65
CA SER A 78 1.82 3.71 14.87
C SER A 78 1.57 2.34 14.24
N VAL A 79 1.97 2.14 12.99
CA VAL A 79 1.77 0.87 12.26
C VAL A 79 2.49 -0.32 12.89
N GLN A 80 3.53 -0.09 13.70
CA GLN A 80 4.21 -1.12 14.47
C GLN A 80 3.29 -1.84 15.47
N ASN A 81 2.19 -1.22 15.89
CA ASN A 81 1.21 -1.81 16.78
C ASN A 81 0.06 -2.49 16.03
N SER A 82 0.04 -2.40 14.70
CA SER A 82 -1.01 -2.97 13.87
C SER A 82 -0.73 -4.44 13.58
N ILE A 83 -1.79 -5.18 13.29
CA ILE A 83 -1.69 -6.54 12.76
C ILE A 83 -1.32 -6.44 11.27
N TYR A 84 -0.26 -7.13 10.86
CA TYR A 84 0.18 -7.26 9.46
C TYR A 84 0.70 -8.68 9.20
N SER A 85 0.74 -9.08 7.93
CA SER A 85 1.20 -10.41 7.51
C SER A 85 2.34 -10.38 6.50
N TYR A 86 2.86 -9.20 6.17
CA TYR A 86 3.96 -9.06 5.22
C TYR A 86 5.28 -9.50 5.86
N GLU A 87 5.97 -10.41 5.20
CA GLU A 87 7.34 -10.87 5.50
C GLU A 87 8.27 -10.34 4.40
N PRO A 88 9.50 -9.90 4.69
CA PRO A 88 10.25 -10.08 5.96
C PRO A 88 9.94 -9.06 7.07
N GLY A 89 9.12 -8.05 6.80
CA GLY A 89 8.77 -7.02 7.76
C GLY A 89 8.37 -5.71 7.11
N ILE A 90 7.98 -4.74 7.94
CA ILE A 90 7.52 -3.43 7.50
C ILE A 90 8.36 -2.31 8.11
N VAL A 91 8.37 -1.13 7.47
CA VAL A 91 8.91 0.13 7.99
C VAL A 91 7.79 1.16 8.04
N ASN A 92 7.66 1.89 9.15
CA ASN A 92 6.68 2.96 9.28
C ASN A 92 7.12 4.18 8.47
N CYS A 93 6.42 4.42 7.36
CA CYS A 93 6.75 5.44 6.37
C CYS A 93 5.48 6.07 5.82
N ASP A 94 5.57 7.30 5.31
CA ASP A 94 4.44 7.91 4.62
C ASP A 94 4.28 7.30 3.22
N LEU A 95 3.18 6.58 2.99
CA LEU A 95 2.90 5.97 1.68
C LEU A 95 2.66 7.01 0.58
N HIS A 96 2.45 8.28 0.92
CA HIS A 96 2.43 9.36 -0.06
C HIS A 96 3.75 9.53 -0.80
N ASP A 97 4.87 9.11 -0.19
CA ASP A 97 6.20 9.23 -0.79
C ASP A 97 6.50 8.11 -1.80
N CYS A 98 5.72 7.03 -1.81
CA CYS A 98 5.89 5.89 -2.72
C CYS A 98 4.66 5.61 -3.60
N LEU A 99 3.74 6.56 -3.74
CA LEU A 99 2.58 6.47 -4.64
C LEU A 99 2.37 7.77 -5.42
N PRO A 100 1.77 7.71 -6.62
CA PRO A 100 1.34 8.93 -7.31
C PRO A 100 0.32 9.71 -6.48
N SER A 101 0.42 11.04 -6.48
CA SER A 101 -0.49 11.91 -5.71
C SER A 101 -1.96 11.74 -6.09
N PHE A 102 -2.26 11.43 -7.36
CA PHE A 102 -3.63 11.16 -7.79
C PHE A 102 -4.17 9.85 -7.21
N VAL A 103 -3.31 8.84 -7.02
CA VAL A 103 -3.67 7.56 -6.38
C VAL A 103 -3.97 7.80 -4.92
N THR A 104 -3.08 8.50 -4.20
CA THR A 104 -3.28 8.76 -2.77
C THR A 104 -4.54 9.59 -2.53
N SER A 105 -4.77 10.63 -3.34
CA SER A 105 -5.99 11.45 -3.28
C SER A 105 -7.29 10.65 -3.53
N VAL A 106 -7.23 9.57 -4.31
CA VAL A 106 -8.37 8.66 -4.49
C VAL A 106 -8.52 7.76 -3.25
N LEU A 107 -7.43 7.21 -2.72
CA LEU A 107 -7.45 6.36 -1.53
C LEU A 107 -7.97 7.10 -0.30
N GLU A 108 -7.57 8.36 -0.09
CA GLU A 108 -8.06 9.22 1.00
C GLU A 108 -9.59 9.37 0.99
N ARG A 109 -10.21 9.36 -0.21
CA ARG A 109 -11.67 9.41 -0.37
C ARG A 109 -12.32 8.03 -0.27
N ALA A 110 -11.63 7.01 -0.78
CA ALA A 110 -12.13 5.64 -0.83
C ALA A 110 -12.22 4.99 0.56
N LEU A 111 -11.22 5.20 1.42
CA LEU A 111 -11.16 4.61 2.76
C LEU A 111 -12.41 4.97 3.60
N PRO A 112 -12.75 6.26 3.84
CA PRO A 112 -13.98 6.62 4.55
C PRO A 112 -15.26 6.17 3.83
N TYR A 113 -15.25 6.13 2.50
CA TYR A 113 -16.39 5.65 1.72
C TYR A 113 -16.70 4.18 2.01
N TRP A 114 -15.66 3.35 2.09
CA TRP A 114 -15.79 1.95 2.45
C TRP A 114 -16.06 1.75 3.94
N GLY A 115 -15.50 2.58 4.82
CA GLY A 115 -15.83 2.58 6.25
C GLY A 115 -17.33 2.71 6.54
N ARG A 116 -18.04 3.50 5.73
CA ARG A 116 -19.51 3.64 5.80
C ARG A 116 -20.29 2.40 5.31
N ARG A 117 -19.67 1.53 4.50
CA ARG A 117 -20.29 0.33 3.92
C ARG A 117 -19.92 -0.94 4.66
N ILE A 118 -18.68 -1.02 5.12
CA ILE A 118 -18.08 -2.13 5.81
C ILE A 118 -17.52 -1.54 7.11
N ARG A 119 -18.22 -1.84 8.21
CA ARG A 119 -17.84 -1.32 9.53
C ARG A 119 -16.40 -1.74 9.86
N GLY A 120 -15.56 -0.77 10.22
CA GLY A 120 -14.16 -0.98 10.59
C GLY A 120 -13.18 -1.01 9.42
N PHE A 121 -13.65 -0.82 8.18
CA PHE A 121 -12.75 -0.77 7.02
C PHE A 121 -11.81 0.45 7.04
N ASP A 122 -12.25 1.56 7.63
CA ASP A 122 -11.47 2.78 7.84
C ASP A 122 -10.97 2.93 9.29
N ASP A 123 -10.88 1.84 10.05
CA ASP A 123 -10.38 1.88 11.43
C ASP A 123 -8.95 2.48 11.44
N PRO A 124 -8.69 3.55 12.23
CA PRO A 124 -7.39 4.23 12.24
C PRO A 124 -6.19 3.34 12.57
N ALA A 125 -6.40 2.16 13.15
CA ALA A 125 -5.34 1.20 13.49
C ALA A 125 -5.03 0.18 12.39
N VAL A 126 -5.81 0.12 11.31
CA VAL A 126 -5.60 -0.83 10.22
C VAL A 126 -4.31 -0.51 9.46
N CYS A 127 -3.49 -1.52 9.21
CA CYS A 127 -2.23 -1.40 8.46
C CYS A 127 -2.49 -1.32 6.95
N MET A 128 -1.87 -0.35 6.29
CA MET A 128 -1.69 -0.27 4.84
C MET A 128 -0.24 -0.60 4.52
N THR A 129 0.01 -1.53 3.59
CA THR A 129 1.36 -2.06 3.31
C THR A 129 1.72 -1.93 1.83
N GLY A 130 2.85 -1.29 1.56
CA GLY A 130 3.57 -1.30 0.29
C GLY A 130 2.79 -0.84 -0.94
N VAL A 131 3.24 -1.30 -2.11
CA VAL A 131 2.65 -1.01 -3.42
C VAL A 131 2.25 -2.31 -4.14
N GLU A 132 0.99 -2.44 -4.51
CA GLU A 132 0.45 -3.56 -5.29
C GLU A 132 0.44 -3.16 -6.78
N THR A 133 1.54 -3.41 -7.48
CA THR A 133 1.76 -2.92 -8.85
C THR A 133 1.49 -3.96 -9.95
N ARG A 134 1.15 -5.21 -9.57
CA ARG A 134 1.08 -6.36 -10.47
C ARG A 134 -0.14 -7.24 -10.21
#